data_AF-A0A7G7VKB6-F1
#
_entry.id   AF-A0A7G7VKB6-F1
#
_cell.length_a   1.000
_cell.length_b   1.000
_cell.length_c   1.000
_cell.angle_alpha   90.00
_cell.angle_beta   90.00
_cell.angle_gamma   90.00
#
_symmetry.space_group_name_H-M   'P 1'
#
loop_
_entity.id
_entity.type
_entity.pdbx_description
1 polymer ?
#
loop_
_entity_poly.entity_id
_entity_poly.type
_entity_poly.pdbx_seq_one_letter_code
_entity_poly.pdbx_strand_id
1 'polypeptide(L)'
;MQSAHTQRGFSLLSTLLAVMILAVILAIAVPRFTSAIATANTVKVQADLTALDTAIVLYQTAKGKNPSNLDDLAEYVTDLKNLKPPSGNVLVGGKEESMEKATYKIEQKNNVWRATCAGRTAEEYRTKE
;
A
#
# COMPACT_ATOMS: atom_id res chain seq x y z
N MET A 1 -53.64 -5.54 38.92
CA MET A 1 -52.72 -6.69 38.92
C MET A 1 -51.55 -6.30 38.02
N GLN A 2 -50.37 -5.99 38.59
CA GLN A 2 -49.23 -5.47 37.83
C GLN A 2 -48.42 -6.63 37.25
N SER A 3 -48.31 -6.69 35.91
CA SER A 3 -47.47 -7.64 35.19
C SER A 3 -46.00 -7.36 35.48
N ALA A 4 -45.31 -8.30 36.11
CA ALA A 4 -43.86 -8.24 36.29
C ALA A 4 -43.17 -8.53 34.94
N HIS A 5 -42.57 -7.50 34.34
CA HIS A 5 -41.68 -7.69 33.19
C HIS A 5 -40.45 -8.48 33.63
N THR A 6 -40.29 -9.70 33.11
CA THR A 6 -39.05 -10.48 33.27
C THR A 6 -37.90 -9.79 32.53
N GLN A 7 -37.09 -9.02 33.22
CA GLN A 7 -35.79 -8.59 32.70
C GLN A 7 -34.86 -9.81 32.62
N ARG A 8 -34.68 -10.37 31.41
CA ARG A 8 -33.59 -11.31 31.14
C ARG A 8 -32.29 -10.50 31.03
N GLY A 9 -31.50 -10.48 32.10
CA GLY A 9 -30.19 -9.84 32.13
C GLY A 9 -29.13 -10.66 31.39
N PHE A 10 -28.11 -9.98 30.86
CA PHE A 10 -26.94 -10.60 30.25
C PHE A 10 -26.10 -11.30 31.33
N SER A 11 -25.72 -12.55 31.11
CA SER A 11 -24.84 -13.27 32.05
C SER A 11 -23.38 -12.93 31.77
N LEU A 12 -22.57 -12.79 32.82
CA LEU A 12 -21.11 -12.65 32.68
C LEU A 12 -20.52 -13.83 31.90
N LEU A 13 -21.09 -15.02 32.06
CA LEU A 13 -20.67 -16.22 31.33
C LEU A 13 -20.89 -16.08 29.82
N SER A 14 -22.02 -15.51 29.39
CA SER A 14 -22.30 -15.31 27.97
C SER A 14 -21.36 -14.29 27.33
N THR A 15 -21.00 -13.23 28.06
CA THR A 15 -19.99 -12.26 27.58
C THR A 15 -18.62 -12.92 27.48
N LEU A 16 -18.23 -13.71 28.49
CA LEU A 16 -16.92 -14.37 28.51
C LEU A 16 -16.76 -15.39 27.37
N LEU A 17 -17.79 -16.19 27.10
CA LEU A 17 -17.82 -17.09 25.94
C LEU A 17 -17.75 -16.34 24.61
N ALA A 18 -18.46 -15.20 24.48
CA ALA A 18 -18.40 -14.40 23.27
C ALA A 18 -16.99 -13.85 23.00
N VAL A 19 -16.32 -13.31 24.02
CA VAL A 19 -14.96 -12.76 23.88
C VAL A 19 -13.93 -13.87 23.58
N MET A 20 -14.11 -15.08 24.12
CA MET A 20 -13.27 -16.23 23.77
C MET A 20 -13.35 -16.60 22.29
N ILE A 21 -14.56 -16.67 21.73
CA ILE A 21 -14.76 -16.98 20.30
C ILE A 21 -14.16 -15.86 19.43
N LEU A 22 -14.37 -14.60 19.81
CA LEU A 22 -13.77 -13.44 19.12
C LEU A 22 -12.24 -13.50 19.11
N ALA A 23 -11.61 -13.89 20.23
CA ALA A 23 -10.15 -14.01 20.32
C ALA A 23 -9.60 -15.04 19.32
N VAL A 24 -10.25 -16.19 19.17
CA VAL A 24 -9.84 -17.24 18.22
C VAL A 24 -9.94 -16.76 16.77
N ILE A 25 -11.03 -16.06 16.42
CA ILE A 25 -11.20 -15.52 15.06
C ILE A 25 -10.14 -14.45 14.77
N LEU A 26 -9.92 -13.53 15.71
CA LEU A 26 -8.95 -12.44 15.55
C LEU A 26 -7.52 -12.96 15.39
N ALA A 27 -7.15 -14.05 16.06
CA ALA A 27 -5.83 -14.65 15.94
C ALA A 27 -5.46 -15.03 14.49
N ILE A 28 -6.44 -15.41 13.66
CA ILE A 28 -6.22 -15.76 12.25
C ILE A 28 -6.52 -14.56 11.33
N ALA A 29 -7.55 -13.77 11.66
CA ALA A 29 -8.01 -12.66 10.82
C ALA A 29 -6.96 -11.54 10.72
N VAL A 30 -6.33 -11.15 11.84
CA VAL A 30 -5.36 -10.05 11.88
C VAL A 30 -4.14 -10.29 10.99
N PRO A 31 -3.37 -11.39 11.13
CA PRO A 31 -2.19 -11.61 10.29
C PRO A 31 -2.56 -11.71 8.80
N ARG A 32 -3.69 -12.35 8.47
CA ARG A 32 -4.17 -12.44 7.09
C ARG A 32 -4.50 -11.07 6.50
N PHE A 33 -5.17 -10.21 7.27
CA PHE A 33 -5.54 -8.88 6.81
C PHE A 33 -4.31 -7.98 6.63
N THR A 34 -3.36 -8.02 7.56
CA THR A 34 -2.10 -7.29 7.45
C THR A 34 -1.31 -7.71 6.21
N SER A 35 -1.15 -9.01 5.95
CA SER A 35 -0.46 -9.49 4.74
C SER A 35 -1.18 -9.09 3.44
N ALA A 36 -2.51 -9.09 3.44
CA ALA A 36 -3.30 -8.65 2.29
C ALA A 36 -3.10 -7.15 2.01
N ILE A 37 -3.07 -6.31 3.05
CA ILE A 37 -2.75 -4.88 2.92
C ILE A 37 -1.34 -4.68 2.38
N ALA A 38 -0.35 -5.39 2.93
CA ALA A 38 1.03 -5.30 2.46
C ALA A 38 1.16 -5.67 0.98
N THR A 39 0.44 -6.71 0.55
CA THR A 39 0.37 -7.12 -0.87
C THR A 39 -0.28 -6.04 -1.74
N ALA A 40 -1.42 -5.47 -1.32
CA ALA A 40 -2.10 -4.41 -2.05
C ALA A 40 -1.23 -3.15 -2.19
N ASN A 41 -0.55 -2.76 -1.10
CA ASN A 41 0.39 -1.63 -1.10
C ASN A 41 1.56 -1.87 -2.06
N THR A 42 2.07 -3.10 -2.13
CA THR A 42 3.15 -3.49 -3.05
C THR A 42 2.73 -3.33 -4.50
N VAL A 43 1.55 -3.86 -4.85
CA VAL A 43 0.99 -3.75 -6.20
C VAL A 43 0.72 -2.28 -6.55
N LYS A 44 0.22 -1.48 -5.60
CA LYS A 44 0.02 -0.04 -5.79
C LYS A 44 1.33 0.66 -6.14
N VAL A 45 2.39 0.46 -5.35
CA VAL A 45 3.70 1.07 -5.63
C VAL A 45 4.26 0.60 -6.97
N GLN A 46 4.16 -0.69 -7.26
CA GLN A 46 4.59 -1.23 -8.55
C GLN A 46 3.86 -0.57 -9.73
N ALA A 47 2.54 -0.41 -9.63
CA ALA A 47 1.73 0.25 -10.65
C ALA A 47 2.07 1.74 -10.78
N ASP A 48 2.20 2.46 -9.65
CA ASP A 48 2.58 3.87 -9.62
C ASP A 48 3.94 4.08 -10.28
N LEU A 49 4.94 3.27 -9.93
CA LEU A 49 6.29 3.34 -10.52
C LEU A 49 6.28 3.01 -12.02
N THR A 50 5.48 2.03 -12.45
CA THR A 50 5.36 1.67 -13.88
C THR A 50 4.70 2.79 -14.69
N ALA A 51 3.68 3.44 -14.13
CA ALA A 51 3.04 4.59 -14.74
C ALA A 51 3.99 5.78 -14.85
N LEU A 52 4.77 6.05 -13.79
CA LEU A 52 5.80 7.08 -13.80
C LEU A 52 6.92 6.78 -14.80
N ASP A 53 7.36 5.54 -14.92
CA ASP A 53 8.37 5.13 -15.92
C ASP A 53 7.88 5.39 -17.35
N THR A 54 6.62 5.02 -17.62
CA THR A 54 5.96 5.31 -18.91
C THR A 54 5.91 6.81 -19.18
N ALA A 55 5.56 7.62 -18.17
CA ALA A 55 5.55 9.07 -18.30
C ALA A 55 6.96 9.66 -18.55
N ILE A 56 8.00 9.11 -17.93
CA ILE A 56 9.40 9.50 -18.16
C ILE A 56 9.79 9.24 -19.62
N VAL A 57 9.40 8.09 -20.19
CA VAL A 57 9.65 7.77 -21.61
C VAL A 57 8.88 8.70 -22.55
N LEU A 58 7.61 8.99 -22.25
CA LEU A 58 6.80 9.93 -23.03
C LEU A 58 7.39 11.35 -23.00
N TYR A 59 7.80 11.82 -21.82
CA TYR A 59 8.44 13.13 -21.67
C TYR A 59 9.73 13.23 -22.50
N GLN A 60 10.59 12.21 -22.44
CA GLN A 60 11.81 12.16 -23.24
C GLN A 60 11.52 12.19 -24.74
N THR A 61 10.48 11.46 -25.18
CA THR A 61 10.07 11.42 -26.59
C THR A 61 9.52 12.76 -27.06
N ALA A 62 8.74 13.45 -26.23
CA ALA A 62 8.11 14.72 -26.59
C ALA A 62 9.04 15.93 -26.48
N LYS A 63 9.94 15.96 -25.49
CA LYS A 63 10.80 17.11 -25.19
C LYS A 63 12.27 16.90 -25.56
N GLY A 64 12.68 15.67 -25.89
CA GLY A 64 14.08 15.33 -26.22
C GLY A 64 15.06 15.42 -25.05
N LYS A 65 14.57 15.55 -23.80
CA LYS A 65 15.37 15.68 -22.58
C LYS A 65 14.73 14.90 -21.43
N ASN A 66 15.51 14.58 -20.40
CA ASN A 66 15.02 13.86 -19.22
C ASN A 66 14.33 14.81 -18.23
N PRO A 67 13.28 14.35 -17.53
CA PRO A 67 12.65 15.11 -16.46
C PRO A 67 13.62 15.26 -15.29
N SER A 68 13.72 16.47 -14.73
CA SER A 68 14.57 16.74 -13.55
C SER A 68 13.82 16.53 -12.26
N ASN A 69 12.51 16.78 -12.25
CA ASN A 69 11.64 16.64 -11.09
C ASN A 69 10.38 15.84 -11.44
N LEU A 70 9.68 15.35 -10.40
CA LEU A 70 8.41 14.66 -10.58
C LEU A 70 7.34 15.58 -11.20
N ASP A 71 7.40 16.88 -10.91
CA ASP A 71 6.49 17.89 -11.47
C ASP A 71 6.59 18.04 -12.99
N ASP A 72 7.74 17.71 -13.61
CA ASP A 72 7.89 17.70 -15.07
C ASP A 72 6.95 16.68 -15.73
N LEU A 73 6.51 15.65 -14.98
CA LEU A 73 5.63 14.59 -15.48
C LEU A 73 4.14 14.97 -15.36
N ALA A 74 3.78 16.15 -14.85
CA ALA A 74 2.39 16.53 -14.56
C ALA A 74 1.50 16.58 -15.81
N GLU A 75 2.08 16.76 -16.99
CA GLU A 75 1.37 16.71 -18.26
C GLU A 75 1.03 15.26 -18.70
N TYR A 76 1.72 14.25 -18.14
CA TYR A 76 1.64 12.85 -18.58
C TYR A 76 1.00 11.92 -17.55
N VAL A 77 0.85 12.37 -16.30
CA VAL A 77 0.26 11.56 -15.23
C VAL A 77 -0.84 12.35 -14.53
N THR A 78 -2.02 11.76 -14.47
CA THR A 78 -3.16 12.35 -13.78
C THR A 78 -2.92 12.34 -12.28
N ASP A 79 -3.23 13.48 -11.63
CA ASP A 79 -3.24 13.60 -10.17
C ASP A 79 -1.88 13.38 -9.46
N LEU A 80 -0.77 13.73 -10.12
CA LEU A 80 0.59 13.58 -9.57
C LEU A 80 0.79 14.13 -8.16
N LYS A 81 0.12 15.23 -7.81
CA LYS A 81 0.27 15.85 -6.48
C LYS A 81 -0.23 14.93 -5.36
N ASN A 82 -1.19 14.06 -5.64
CA ASN A 82 -1.71 13.09 -4.69
C ASN A 82 -1.09 11.69 -4.87
N LEU A 83 -0.32 11.48 -5.94
CA LEU A 83 0.44 10.26 -6.16
C LEU A 83 1.53 10.13 -5.10
N LYS A 84 1.21 9.42 -4.02
CA LYS A 84 2.12 9.14 -2.91
C LYS A 84 2.18 7.64 -2.64
N PRO A 85 3.34 7.12 -2.20
CA PRO A 85 3.42 5.75 -1.71
C PRO A 85 2.44 5.56 -0.54
N PRO A 86 1.87 4.35 -0.39
CA PRO A 86 0.99 4.05 0.73
C PRO A 86 1.75 4.15 2.06
N SER A 87 1.10 4.73 3.07
CA SER A 87 1.60 4.72 4.45
C SER A 87 1.32 3.36 5.06
N GLY A 88 2.29 2.45 5.01
CA GLY A 88 2.16 1.11 5.57
C GLY A 88 3.29 0.20 5.13
N ASN A 89 3.14 -1.09 5.37
CA ASN A 89 4.11 -2.08 4.93
C ASN A 89 3.90 -2.42 3.45
N VAL A 90 4.99 -2.76 2.78
CA VAL A 90 5.02 -3.41 1.47
C VAL A 90 5.88 -4.66 1.54
N LEU A 91 5.68 -5.56 0.59
CA LEU A 91 6.45 -6.76 0.41
C LEU A 91 7.56 -6.48 -0.59
N VAL A 92 8.81 -6.70 -0.18
CA VAL A 92 9.95 -6.72 -1.10
C VAL A 92 10.77 -7.99 -0.89
N GLY A 93 10.94 -8.77 -1.95
CA GLY A 93 11.63 -10.06 -1.87
C GLY A 93 11.02 -11.06 -0.88
N GLY A 94 9.74 -10.88 -0.52
CA GLY A 94 9.03 -11.68 0.48
C GLY A 94 9.17 -11.19 1.93
N LYS A 95 9.75 -10.01 2.17
CA LYS A 95 9.82 -9.38 3.50
C LYS A 95 8.96 -8.13 3.55
N GLU A 96 8.29 -7.90 4.68
CA GLU A 96 7.59 -6.65 4.94
C GLU A 96 8.59 -5.54 5.27
N GLU A 97 8.52 -4.44 4.52
CA GLU A 97 9.28 -3.22 4.77
C GLU A 97 8.33 -2.04 4.92
N SER A 98 8.60 -1.18 5.90
CA SER A 98 7.79 0.03 6.14
C SER A 98 8.08 1.08 5.06
N MET A 99 7.02 1.61 4.47
CA MET A 99 7.05 2.76 3.57
C MET A 99 6.74 4.09 4.27
N GLU A 100 6.83 4.14 5.60
CA GLU A 100 6.59 5.38 6.33
C GLU A 100 7.51 6.51 5.83
N LYS A 101 6.89 7.54 5.25
CA LYS A 101 7.54 8.74 4.67
C LYS A 101 8.32 8.49 3.36
N ALA A 102 8.11 7.34 2.70
CA ALA A 102 8.67 7.14 1.38
C ALA A 102 8.07 8.14 0.38
N THR A 103 8.91 8.60 -0.56
CA THR A 103 8.50 9.47 -1.66
C THR A 103 8.94 8.88 -2.99
N TYR A 104 8.16 9.18 -4.04
CA TYR A 104 8.57 8.87 -5.41
C TYR A 104 9.66 9.84 -5.86
N LYS A 105 10.71 9.29 -6.47
CA LYS A 105 11.84 10.04 -7.00
C LYS A 105 12.17 9.55 -8.41
N ILE A 106 12.79 10.42 -9.18
CA ILE A 106 13.38 10.07 -10.47
C ILE A 106 14.87 9.91 -10.23
N GLU A 107 15.38 8.70 -10.42
CA GLU A 107 16.79 8.36 -10.20
C GLU A 107 17.36 7.68 -11.45
N GLN A 108 18.66 7.87 -11.70
CA GLN A 108 19.33 7.20 -12.81
C GLN A 108 19.83 5.83 -12.35
N LYS A 109 19.29 4.76 -12.94
CA LYS A 109 19.73 3.37 -12.72
C LYS A 109 20.28 2.82 -14.03
N ASN A 110 21.51 2.32 -14.03
CA ASN A 110 22.16 1.75 -15.23
C ASN A 110 22.11 2.69 -16.45
N ASN A 111 22.38 3.98 -16.23
CA ASN A 111 22.33 5.04 -17.24
C ASN A 111 20.93 5.37 -17.79
N VAL A 112 19.86 4.77 -17.25
CA VAL A 112 18.46 5.04 -17.62
C VAL A 112 17.75 5.75 -16.48
N TRP A 113 16.99 6.79 -16.79
CA TRP A 113 16.15 7.48 -15.80
C TRP A 113 14.91 6.64 -15.52
N ARG A 114 14.74 6.26 -14.25
CA ARG A 114 13.67 5.38 -13.76
C ARG A 114 12.96 6.05 -12.59
N ALA A 115 11.67 5.77 -12.45
CA ALA A 115 10.96 6.10 -11.23
C ALA A 115 11.37 5.12 -10.11
N THR A 116 11.58 5.64 -8.91
CA THR A 116 11.95 4.86 -7.74
C THR A 116 11.12 5.25 -6.52
N CYS A 117 10.87 4.28 -5.65
CA CYS A 117 10.32 4.48 -4.32
C CYS A 117 11.30 3.87 -3.32
N ALA A 118 11.67 4.61 -2.28
CA ALA A 118 12.68 4.17 -1.31
C ALA A 118 13.98 3.60 -1.95
N GLY A 119 14.41 4.15 -3.10
CA GLY A 119 15.60 3.73 -3.84
C GLY A 119 15.44 2.48 -4.71
N ARG A 120 14.23 1.90 -4.78
CA ARG A 120 13.90 0.68 -5.54
C ARG A 120 13.01 0.97 -6.74
N THR A 121 13.20 0.22 -7.80
CA THR A 121 12.45 0.26 -9.07
C THR A 121 11.18 -0.60 -9.00
N ALA A 122 10.30 -0.45 -10.00
CA ALA A 122 9.06 -1.24 -10.07
C ALA A 122 9.32 -2.75 -10.08
N GLU A 123 10.38 -3.20 -10.76
CA GLU A 123 10.74 -4.62 -10.83
C GLU A 123 11.07 -5.24 -9.47
N GLU A 124 11.59 -4.44 -8.54
CA GLU A 124 11.95 -4.89 -7.19
C GLU A 124 10.72 -5.08 -6.29
N TYR A 125 9.62 -4.39 -6.59
CA TYR A 125 8.33 -4.53 -5.87
C TYR A 125 7.45 -5.67 -6.39
N ARG A 126 8.02 -6.69 -7.01
CA ARG A 126 7.24 -7.87 -7.42
C ARG A 126 6.85 -8.73 -6.23
N THR A 127 5.57 -9.02 -6.12
CA THR A 127 5.08 -10.12 -5.28
C THR A 127 5.64 -11.44 -5.85
N LYS A 128 6.27 -12.25 -4.99
CA LYS A 128 6.67 -13.61 -5.39
C LYS A 128 5.38 -14.39 -5.68
N GLU A 129 5.31 -14.95 -6.89
CA GLU A 129 4.32 -15.95 -7.28
C GLU A 129 4.51 -17.25 -6.49
#